data_AF-Q4SY68-F1
#
_entry.id   AF-Q4SY68-F1
#
_cell.length_a   1.000
_cell.length_b   1.000
_cell.length_c   1.000
_cell.angle_alpha   90.00
_cell.angle_beta   90.00
_cell.angle_gamma   90.00
#
_symmetry.space_group_name_H-M   'P 1'
#
loop_
_entity.id
_entity.type
_entity.pdbx_description
1 polymer ?
#
loop_
_entity_poly.entity_id
_entity_poly.type
_entity_poly.pdbx_seq_one_letter_code
_entity_poly.pdbx_strand_id
1 'polypeptide(L)'
;MATHMSRCRSWSRVQRFGIAAYRRYSSGGGYPNVSLSTPLQGLPRPVFASVDGQEKHETKITTLENGLRVASQNKFGQFCTVGILVNSGSRHEAKYPSGIAHFLEKLAFSSTAQYGSKDEILLTLEKHGGICDCQTSR
;
A
#
# COMPACT_ATOMS: atom_id res chain seq x y z
N MET A 1 12.63 -68.21 -36.46
CA MET A 1 11.68 -68.32 -37.59
C MET A 1 10.32 -67.87 -37.11
N ALA A 2 9.79 -66.85 -37.78
CA ALA A 2 8.56 -66.15 -37.45
C ALA A 2 7.32 -67.05 -37.58
N THR A 3 6.31 -66.82 -36.73
CA THR A 3 4.87 -66.93 -37.02
C THR A 3 4.13 -66.40 -35.77
N HIS A 4 3.71 -65.14 -35.77
CA HIS A 4 2.49 -64.60 -36.37
C HIS A 4 1.23 -64.82 -35.52
N MET A 5 0.96 -63.78 -34.72
CA MET A 5 -0.32 -63.08 -34.52
C MET A 5 -1.60 -63.92 -34.47
N SER A 6 -2.23 -63.89 -33.30
CA SER A 6 -3.64 -64.19 -33.09
C SER A 6 -4.35 -63.03 -32.39
N ARG A 7 -5.43 -62.57 -33.05
CA ARG A 7 -6.74 -62.23 -32.46
C ARG A 7 -6.92 -60.88 -31.73
N CYS A 8 -7.41 -59.91 -32.51
CA CYS A 8 -8.72 -59.22 -32.36
C CYS A 8 -9.21 -58.89 -30.93
N ARG A 9 -9.38 -57.59 -30.61
CA ARG A 9 -10.69 -56.93 -30.39
C ARG A 9 -10.55 -55.48 -29.91
N SER A 10 -11.25 -54.60 -30.64
CA SER A 10 -11.69 -53.24 -30.31
C SER A 10 -11.70 -52.89 -28.81
N TRP A 11 -10.92 -51.87 -28.43
CA TRP A 11 -11.08 -51.17 -27.15
C TRP A 11 -11.82 -49.86 -27.36
N SER A 12 -13.02 -49.83 -26.81
CA SER A 12 -13.94 -48.70 -26.76
C SER A 12 -13.34 -47.53 -26.00
N ARG A 13 -13.58 -46.32 -26.51
CA ARG A 13 -13.23 -45.05 -25.89
C ARG A 13 -13.92 -44.92 -24.53
N VAL A 14 -13.13 -44.97 -23.44
CA VAL A 14 -13.60 -44.64 -22.09
C VAL A 14 -13.95 -43.15 -22.06
N GLN A 15 -15.24 -42.82 -22.03
CA GLN A 15 -15.71 -41.49 -21.69
C GLN A 15 -15.41 -41.25 -20.21
N ARG A 16 -14.36 -40.47 -19.94
CA ARG A 16 -14.18 -39.86 -18.62
C ARG A 16 -15.33 -38.89 -18.41
N PHE A 17 -16.33 -39.30 -17.64
CA PHE A 17 -17.27 -38.36 -17.03
C PHE A 17 -16.46 -37.48 -16.08
N GLY A 18 -16.06 -36.31 -16.58
CA GLY A 18 -15.55 -35.24 -15.75
C GLY A 18 -16.66 -34.83 -14.80
N ILE A 19 -16.53 -35.21 -13.54
CA ILE A 19 -17.33 -34.65 -12.46
C ILE A 19 -16.95 -33.17 -12.42
N ALA A 20 -17.74 -32.31 -13.05
CA ALA A 20 -17.75 -30.89 -12.78
C ALA A 20 -18.32 -30.71 -11.36
N ALA A 21 -17.51 -31.06 -10.36
CA ALA A 21 -17.75 -30.72 -8.98
C ALA A 21 -17.64 -29.20 -8.91
N TYR A 22 -18.78 -28.54 -9.07
CA TYR A 22 -18.95 -27.14 -8.72
C TYR A 22 -18.47 -27.02 -7.27
N ARG A 23 -17.26 -26.48 -7.08
CA ARG A 23 -16.71 -26.24 -5.75
C ARG A 23 -17.64 -25.22 -5.11
N ARG A 24 -18.57 -25.69 -4.26
CA ARG A 24 -19.31 -24.82 -3.36
C ARG A 24 -18.25 -24.11 -2.53
N TYR A 25 -18.02 -22.82 -2.83
CA TYR A 25 -17.43 -21.93 -1.86
C TYR A 25 -18.22 -22.10 -0.57
N SER A 26 -17.53 -22.38 0.53
CA SER A 26 -18.12 -22.63 1.84
C SER A 26 -19.17 -21.56 2.14
N SER A 27 -20.45 -21.91 2.02
CA SER A 27 -21.54 -21.10 2.51
C SER A 27 -21.57 -21.29 4.03
N GLY A 28 -20.62 -20.65 4.72
CA GLY A 28 -20.67 -20.50 6.17
C GLY A 28 -21.94 -19.72 6.50
N GLY A 29 -22.93 -20.42 7.07
CA GLY A 29 -24.29 -19.92 7.30
C GLY A 29 -24.43 -18.86 8.41
N GLY A 30 -23.47 -17.95 8.53
CA GLY A 30 -23.48 -16.87 9.52
C GLY A 30 -23.49 -15.45 8.93
N TYR A 31 -23.18 -15.29 7.64
CA TYR A 31 -23.15 -13.97 7.00
C TYR A 31 -24.23 -13.89 5.93
N PRO A 32 -25.08 -12.84 5.94
CA PRO A 32 -26.01 -12.62 4.84
C PRO A 32 -25.20 -12.46 3.56
N ASN A 33 -25.51 -13.28 2.56
CA ASN A 33 -24.93 -13.16 1.22
C ASN A 33 -25.54 -11.92 0.55
N VAL A 34 -25.07 -10.74 0.94
CA VAL A 34 -25.52 -9.47 0.38
C VAL A 34 -24.77 -9.25 -0.93
N SER A 35 -25.53 -9.14 -2.03
CA SER A 35 -24.97 -8.85 -3.33
C SER A 35 -24.33 -7.45 -3.35
N LEU A 36 -23.10 -7.33 -3.87
CA LEU A 36 -22.40 -6.06 -4.04
C LEU A 36 -23.09 -5.11 -5.04
N SER A 37 -24.03 -5.61 -5.85
CA SER A 37 -24.83 -4.80 -6.78
C SER A 37 -25.97 -4.04 -6.12
N THR A 38 -26.38 -4.45 -4.92
CA THR A 38 -27.45 -3.78 -4.16
C THR A 38 -26.83 -2.95 -3.03
N PRO A 39 -27.22 -1.67 -2.85
CA PRO A 39 -26.71 -0.87 -1.75
C PRO A 39 -27.11 -1.51 -0.41
N LEU A 40 -26.19 -1.47 0.56
CA LEU A 40 -26.45 -2.04 1.87
C LEU A 40 -27.56 -1.26 2.59
N GLN A 41 -28.56 -1.98 3.10
CA GLN A 41 -29.69 -1.38 3.81
C GLN A 41 -29.22 -0.76 5.13
N GLY A 42 -29.73 0.43 5.46
CA GLY A 42 -29.45 1.11 6.73
C GLY A 42 -28.17 1.97 6.76
N LEU A 43 -27.38 2.02 5.68
CA LEU A 43 -26.26 2.95 5.59
C LEU A 43 -26.72 4.35 5.12
N PRO A 44 -26.16 5.43 5.69
CA PRO A 44 -26.38 6.78 5.16
C PRO A 44 -25.86 6.87 3.73
N ARG A 45 -26.53 7.66 2.89
CA ARG A 45 -26.07 7.90 1.52
C ARG A 45 -24.73 8.66 1.57
N PRO A 46 -23.69 8.20 0.86
CA PRO A 46 -22.41 8.89 0.85
C PRO A 46 -22.56 10.26 0.19
N VAL A 47 -22.13 11.31 0.90
CA VAL A 47 -22.01 12.65 0.34
C VAL A 47 -20.62 12.75 -0.26
N PHE A 48 -20.54 12.73 -1.58
CA PHE A 48 -19.30 12.95 -2.29
C PHE A 48 -19.01 14.43 -2.31
N ALA A 49 -17.77 14.80 -1.99
CA ALA A 49 -17.35 16.18 -2.11
C ALA A 49 -17.26 16.53 -3.61
N SER A 50 -17.92 17.62 -4.02
CA SER A 50 -17.86 18.14 -5.38
C SER A 50 -16.72 19.15 -5.46
N VAL A 51 -15.81 18.97 -6.41
CA VAL A 51 -14.80 19.97 -6.71
C VAL A 51 -15.45 20.99 -7.63
N ASP A 52 -15.95 22.10 -7.08
CA ASP A 52 -16.24 23.27 -7.90
C ASP A 52 -14.90 23.68 -8.52
N GLY A 53 -14.85 23.95 -9.83
CA GLY A 53 -13.60 24.14 -10.61
C GLY A 53 -12.72 25.33 -10.22
N GLN A 54 -12.79 25.81 -8.97
CA GLN A 54 -12.10 26.94 -8.39
C GLN A 54 -11.22 26.57 -7.17
N GLU A 55 -10.64 25.37 -7.11
CA GLU A 55 -9.55 25.14 -6.16
C GLU A 55 -8.28 25.85 -6.64
N LYS A 56 -8.09 27.09 -6.17
CA LYS A 56 -6.80 27.76 -6.26
C LYS A 56 -5.85 27.02 -5.32
N HIS A 57 -5.00 26.16 -5.89
CA HIS A 57 -3.94 25.46 -5.16
C HIS A 57 -2.80 26.43 -4.78
N GLU A 58 -3.11 27.46 -4.02
CA GLU A 58 -2.15 28.45 -3.54
C GLU A 58 -1.30 27.85 -2.42
N THR A 59 0.02 27.88 -2.60
CA THR A 59 0.96 27.46 -1.57
C THR A 59 1.19 28.61 -0.59
N LYS A 60 0.80 28.42 0.66
CA LYS A 60 1.07 29.37 1.75
C LYS A 60 2.40 29.03 2.39
N ILE A 61 3.31 29.99 2.41
CA ILE A 61 4.62 29.85 3.04
C ILE A 61 4.67 30.76 4.26
N THR A 62 4.88 30.18 5.43
CA THR A 62 5.08 30.90 6.68
C THR A 62 6.49 30.65 7.20
N THR A 63 7.16 31.72 7.65
CA THR A 63 8.47 31.63 8.31
C THR A 63 8.24 31.87 9.80
N LEU A 64 8.62 30.89 10.62
CA LEU A 64 8.55 30.98 12.07
C LEU A 64 9.70 31.86 12.61
N GLU A 65 9.56 32.32 13.86
CA GLU A 65 10.56 33.19 14.51
C GLU A 65 11.95 32.53 14.63
N ASN A 66 11.99 31.19 14.70
CA ASN A 66 13.22 30.40 14.73
C ASN A 66 13.85 30.18 13.33
N GLY A 67 13.27 30.74 12.27
CA GLY A 67 13.74 30.62 10.88
C GLY A 67 13.27 29.38 10.13
N LEU A 68 12.46 28.50 10.73
CA LEU A 68 11.85 27.37 10.01
C LEU A 68 10.79 27.87 9.04
N ARG A 69 10.77 27.27 7.84
CA ARG A 69 9.77 27.57 6.81
C ARG A 69 8.76 26.43 6.74
N VAL A 70 7.49 26.77 6.86
CA VAL A 70 6.37 25.85 6.70
C VAL A 70 5.64 26.21 5.41
N ALA A 71 5.64 25.29 4.44
CA ALA A 71 4.88 25.42 3.21
C ALA A 71 3.68 24.47 3.27
N SER A 72 2.47 25.00 3.14
CA SER A 72 1.24 24.22 3.11
C SER A 72 0.42 24.55 1.87
N GLN A 73 -0.22 23.53 1.31
CA GLN A 73 -1.11 23.66 0.16
C GLN A 73 -2.33 22.80 0.41
N ASN A 74 -3.50 23.44 0.43
CA ASN A 74 -4.75 22.70 0.55
C ASN A 74 -5.04 22.01 -0.78
N LYS A 75 -5.31 20.71 -0.70
CA LYS A 75 -5.67 19.89 -1.84
C LYS A 75 -6.94 19.12 -1.50
N PHE A 76 -7.88 19.13 -2.44
CA PHE A 76 -9.02 18.24 -2.40
C PHE A 76 -8.62 16.76 -2.27
N GLY A 77 -9.12 16.07 -1.24
CA GLY A 77 -8.89 14.65 -1.01
C GLY A 77 -8.89 14.29 0.48
N GLN A 78 -8.95 12.99 0.77
CA GLN A 78 -8.91 12.46 2.13
C GLN A 78 -7.49 12.12 2.61
N PHE A 79 -6.50 12.26 1.73
CA PHE A 79 -5.10 11.94 2.00
C PHE A 79 -4.27 13.21 2.01
N CYS A 80 -3.32 13.28 2.94
CA CYS A 80 -2.33 14.32 2.99
C CYS A 80 -0.92 13.71 3.02
N THR A 81 0.07 14.50 2.61
CA THR A 81 1.47 14.14 2.72
C THR A 81 2.16 15.24 3.49
N VAL A 82 2.87 14.86 4.54
CA VAL A 82 3.68 15.76 5.36
C VAL A 82 5.13 15.32 5.21
N GLY A 83 6.02 16.27 4.95
CA GLY A 83 7.43 16.01 4.75
C GLY A 83 8.29 17.09 5.38
N ILE A 84 9.51 16.71 5.75
CA ILE A 84 10.53 17.62 6.24
C ILE A 84 11.65 17.62 5.21
N LEU A 85 12.01 18.81 4.72
CA LEU A 85 13.13 18.98 3.81
C LEU A 85 14.27 19.68 4.54
N VAL A 86 15.42 19.03 4.55
CA VAL A 86 16.65 19.57 5.15
C VAL A 86 17.61 19.92 4.02
N ASN A 87 18.13 21.14 4.03
CA ASN A 87 19.16 21.57 3.08
C ASN A 87 20.54 21.02 3.50
N SER A 88 20.65 19.69 3.56
CA SER A 88 21.87 18.94 3.89
C SER A 88 21.91 17.67 3.05
N GLY A 89 23.10 17.10 2.87
CA GLY A 89 23.31 15.98 1.95
C GLY A 89 24.77 15.60 1.88
N SER A 90 25.10 14.66 1.00
CA SER A 90 26.48 14.15 0.86
C SER A 90 27.50 15.22 0.49
N ARG A 91 27.08 16.34 -0.13
CA ARG A 91 27.97 17.48 -0.41
C ARG A 91 28.45 18.22 0.85
N HIS A 92 27.71 18.10 1.95
CA HIS A 92 28.00 18.79 3.22
C HIS A 92 28.72 17.85 4.21
N GLU A 93 29.05 16.63 3.80
CA GLU A 93 29.80 15.68 4.62
C GLU A 93 31.28 16.05 4.73
N ALA A 94 31.89 15.64 5.84
CA ALA A 94 33.34 15.65 5.95
C ALA A 94 33.96 14.62 4.99
N LYS A 95 35.21 14.85 4.57
CA LYS A 95 35.94 13.90 3.70
C LYS A 95 36.06 12.50 4.33
N TYR A 96 36.17 12.46 5.66
CA TYR A 96 36.12 11.25 6.46
C TYR A 96 35.44 11.56 7.80
N PRO A 97 34.49 10.74 8.27
CA PRO A 97 33.89 9.58 7.61
C PRO A 97 32.92 9.96 6.47
N SER A 98 32.87 9.15 5.41
CA SER A 98 32.00 9.36 4.24
C SER A 98 30.79 8.41 4.25
N GLY A 99 29.66 8.86 3.71
CA GLY A 99 28.42 8.08 3.59
C GLY A 99 27.43 8.30 4.72
N ILE A 100 27.61 9.35 5.53
CA ILE A 100 26.75 9.64 6.70
C ILE A 100 25.32 9.92 6.25
N ALA A 101 25.10 10.65 5.16
CA ALA A 101 23.76 11.01 4.68
C ALA A 101 22.97 9.77 4.25
N HIS A 102 23.61 8.83 3.55
CA HIS A 102 22.98 7.56 3.17
C HIS A 102 22.76 6.65 4.39
N PHE A 103 23.67 6.67 5.36
CA PHE A 103 23.50 5.95 6.61
C PHE A 103 22.31 6.50 7.42
N LEU A 104 22.20 7.82 7.56
CA LEU A 104 21.08 8.50 8.22
C LEU A 104 19.74 8.22 7.54
N GLU A 105 19.71 8.15 6.20
CA GLU A 105 18.49 7.74 5.47
C GLU A 105 17.96 6.39 5.94
N LYS A 106 18.83 5.40 6.12
CA LYS A 106 18.43 4.06 6.59
C LYS A 106 17.99 4.03 8.05
N LEU A 107 18.41 5.02 8.84
CA LEU A 107 18.06 5.15 10.26
C LEU A 107 16.88 6.09 10.52
N ALA A 108 16.34 6.76 9.50
CA ALA A 108 15.36 7.83 9.67
C ALA A 108 14.09 7.43 10.45
N PHE A 109 13.67 6.16 10.36
CA PHE A 109 12.52 5.60 11.08
C PHE A 109 12.93 4.42 11.99
N SER A 110 14.12 4.48 12.56
CA SER A 110 14.54 3.60 13.66
C SER A 110 14.01 4.10 15.01
N SER A 111 14.49 3.55 16.13
CA SER A 111 14.07 3.99 17.46
C SER A 111 14.40 5.47 17.73
N THR A 112 13.61 6.08 18.63
CA THR A 112 13.79 7.46 19.10
C THR A 112 13.78 7.48 20.63
N ALA A 113 13.98 8.64 21.26
CA ALA A 113 13.88 8.76 22.71
C ALA A 113 12.49 8.41 23.28
N GLN A 114 11.44 8.54 22.46
CA GLN A 114 10.05 8.23 22.85
C GLN A 114 9.58 6.85 22.39
N TYR A 115 10.14 6.33 21.29
CA TYR A 115 9.80 5.03 20.71
C TYR A 115 11.01 4.10 20.79
N GLY A 116 10.92 3.06 21.61
CA GLY A 116 12.06 2.20 21.94
C GLY A 116 12.52 1.32 20.78
N SER A 117 11.65 1.09 19.80
CA SER A 117 11.90 0.23 18.65
C SER A 117 11.32 0.79 17.35
N LYS A 118 11.88 0.33 16.22
CA LYS A 118 11.34 0.61 14.88
C LYS A 118 9.90 0.09 14.72
N ASP A 119 9.63 -1.07 15.30
CA ASP A 119 8.33 -1.75 15.17
C ASP A 119 7.21 -0.95 15.84
N GLU A 120 7.48 -0.27 16.95
CA GLU A 120 6.51 0.64 17.59
C GLU A 120 6.09 1.79 16.67
N ILE A 121 7.05 2.38 15.94
CA ILE A 121 6.78 3.47 14.99
C ILE A 121 5.97 2.95 13.81
N LEU A 122 6.35 1.80 13.24
CA LEU A 122 5.63 1.22 12.11
C LEU A 122 4.21 0.82 12.50
N LEU A 123 4.02 0.16 13.64
CA LEU A 123 2.69 -0.26 14.10
C LEU A 123 1.77 0.93 14.39
N THR A 124 2.31 2.02 14.92
CA THR A 124 1.53 3.25 15.13
C THR A 124 1.12 3.89 13.80
N LEU A 125 2.01 3.93 12.80
CA LEU A 125 1.67 4.42 11.46
C LEU A 125 0.64 3.52 10.76
N GLU A 126 0.83 2.20 10.79
CA GLU A 126 -0.07 1.22 10.17
C GLU A 126 -1.47 1.26 10.79
N LYS A 127 -1.57 1.45 12.11
CA LYS A 127 -2.86 1.62 12.81
C LYS A 127 -3.68 2.79 12.24
N HIS A 128 -3.02 3.81 11.70
CA HIS A 128 -3.66 4.96 11.07
C HIS A 128 -3.66 4.89 9.53
N GLY A 129 -3.18 3.79 8.94
CA GLY A 129 -3.04 3.62 7.49
C GLY A 129 -1.96 4.52 6.87
N GLY A 130 -1.04 5.03 7.68
CA GLY A 130 0.06 5.88 7.25
C GLY A 130 1.24 5.07 6.69
N ILE A 131 1.97 5.67 5.76
CA ILE A 131 3.22 5.14 5.21
C ILE A 131 4.27 6.23 5.33
N CYS A 132 5.50 5.86 5.70
CA CYS A 132 6.63 6.78 5.81
C CYS A 132 7.78 6.35 4.90
N ASP A 133 8.48 7.33 4.32
CA ASP A 133 9.68 7.12 3.50
C ASP A 133 10.71 8.23 3.76
N CYS A 134 11.99 7.93 3.54
CA CYS A 134 13.08 8.89 3.67
C CYS A 134 14.05 8.70 2.49
N GLN A 135 14.45 9.82 1.90
CA GLN A 135 15.38 9.84 0.78
C GLN A 135 16.43 10.91 1.01
N THR A 136 17.69 10.60 0.71
CA THR A 136 18.78 11.55 0.75
C THR A 136 19.25 11.94 -0.65
N SER A 137 19.75 13.17 -0.78
CA SER A 137 20.33 13.69 -2.02
C SER A 137 21.63 14.43 -1.74
N ARG A 138 22.30 14.88 -2.80
CA ARG A 138 23.64 15.50 -2.74
C ARG A 138 23.62 16.91 -2.17
#